data_AF-A0A916XQH5-F1
#
_entry.id   AF-A0A916XQH5-F1
#
_cell.length_a   1.000
_cell.length_b   1.000
_cell.length_c   1.000
_cell.angle_alpha   90.00
_cell.angle_beta   90.00
_cell.angle_gamma   90.00
#
_symmetry.space_group_name_H-M   'P 1'
#
loop_
_entity.id
_entity.type
_entity.pdbx_description
1 polymer ?
#
loop_
_entity_poly.entity_id
_entity_poly.type
_entity_poly.pdbx_seq_one_letter_code
_entity_poly.pdbx_strand_id
1 'polypeptide(L)'
;MPPSKLAIKYAPDVERMRQCLERGGYVVGKGRIVQAWADYSASAGATWLRPDALEDSLRQALLRQLSPLSADPGPCRRFIGQIVDARDGSGDGILPLPVDLVAYAGWEEGDVLRISVMAPGQLSLERVSIARGDHR
;
A
#
# COMPACT_ATOMS: atom_id res chain seq x y z
N MET A 1 18.75 -15.45 5.81
CA MET A 1 19.25 -15.52 4.41
C MET A 1 18.89 -14.21 3.73
N PRO A 2 19.79 -13.54 2.97
CA PRO A 2 19.49 -12.21 2.44
C PRO A 2 18.38 -12.26 1.37
N PRO A 3 17.56 -11.19 1.24
CA PRO A 3 16.42 -11.14 0.32
C PRO A 3 16.82 -11.39 -1.14
N SER A 4 18.01 -10.93 -1.54
CA SER A 4 18.56 -11.16 -2.88
C SER A 4 18.76 -12.65 -3.20
N LYS A 5 19.20 -13.46 -2.23
CA LYS A 5 19.35 -14.91 -2.42
C LYS A 5 18.01 -15.64 -2.43
N LEU A 6 17.02 -15.16 -1.65
CA LEU A 6 15.66 -15.71 -1.66
C LEU A 6 14.95 -15.41 -2.99
N ALA A 7 15.12 -14.19 -3.52
CA ALA A 7 14.58 -13.78 -4.81
C ALA A 7 15.06 -14.66 -5.98
N ILE A 8 16.33 -15.10 -5.94
CA ILE A 8 16.90 -16.01 -6.94
C ILE A 8 16.38 -17.43 -6.74
N LYS A 9 16.42 -17.94 -5.49
CA LYS A 9 16.05 -19.32 -5.18
C LYS A 9 14.56 -19.61 -5.41
N TYR A 10 13.69 -18.63 -5.17
CA TYR A 10 12.24 -18.75 -5.28
C TYR A 10 11.66 -17.86 -6.39
N ALA A 11 12.44 -17.60 -7.44
CA ALA A 11 12.05 -16.73 -8.55
C ALA A 11 10.65 -17.03 -9.15
N PRO A 12 10.23 -18.31 -9.33
CA PRO A 12 8.88 -18.60 -9.82
C PRO A 12 7.76 -18.14 -8.89
N ASP A 13 7.94 -18.32 -7.58
CA ASP A 13 6.95 -17.91 -6.57
C ASP A 13 6.86 -16.38 -6.48
N VAL A 14 8.02 -15.71 -6.50
CA VAL A 14 8.09 -14.23 -6.47
C VAL A 14 7.43 -13.62 -7.69
N GLU A 15 7.65 -14.22 -8.87
CA GLU A 15 7.03 -13.77 -10.11
C GLU A 15 5.51 -13.99 -10.08
N ARG A 16 5.05 -15.12 -9.54
CA ARG A 16 3.63 -15.39 -9.34
C ARG A 16 2.98 -14.39 -8.38
N MET A 17 3.62 -14.10 -7.25
CA MET A 17 3.15 -13.09 -6.29
C MET A 17 3.05 -11.70 -6.94
N ARG A 18 4.04 -11.33 -7.75
CA ARG A 18 4.02 -10.07 -8.52
C ARG A 18 2.84 -10.02 -9.48
N GLN A 19 2.63 -11.06 -10.28
CA GLN A 19 1.53 -11.12 -11.24
C GLN A 19 0.15 -11.11 -10.55
N CYS A 20 0.03 -11.77 -9.40
CA CYS A 20 -1.18 -11.76 -8.57
C CYS A 20 -1.52 -10.34 -8.07
N LEU A 21 -0.49 -9.59 -7.63
CA LEU A 21 -0.64 -8.20 -7.23
C LEU A 21 -1.00 -7.29 -8.41
N GLU A 22 -0.34 -7.46 -9.56
CA GLU A 22 -0.60 -6.63 -10.75
C GLU A 22 -2.00 -6.84 -11.32
N ARG A 23 -2.50 -8.08 -11.34
CA ARG A 23 -3.90 -8.38 -11.71
C ARG A 23 -4.90 -7.73 -10.75
N GLY A 24 -4.51 -7.50 -9.50
CA GLY A 24 -5.27 -6.74 -8.52
C GLY A 24 -5.07 -5.23 -8.59
N GLY A 25 -4.28 -4.72 -9.54
CA GLY A 25 -3.96 -3.29 -9.69
C GLY A 25 -2.79 -2.79 -8.83
N TYR A 26 -2.07 -3.68 -8.13
CA TYR A 26 -0.98 -3.31 -7.23
C TYR A 26 0.38 -3.45 -7.92
N VAL A 27 1.17 -2.37 -7.97
CA VAL A 27 2.55 -2.39 -8.47
C VAL A 27 3.52 -2.36 -7.30
N VAL A 28 4.15 -3.50 -7.00
CA VAL A 28 5.08 -3.66 -5.87
C VAL A 28 6.42 -4.19 -6.39
N GLY A 29 7.52 -3.58 -5.96
CA GLY A 29 8.87 -4.02 -6.33
C GLY A 29 9.19 -5.42 -5.79
N LYS A 30 9.86 -6.25 -6.61
CA LYS A 30 10.21 -7.65 -6.27
C LYS A 30 10.92 -7.78 -4.92
N GLY A 31 11.82 -6.86 -4.58
CA GLY A 31 12.53 -6.86 -3.28
C GLY A 31 11.59 -6.75 -2.08
N ARG A 32 10.55 -5.91 -2.18
CA ARG A 32 9.56 -5.73 -1.12
C ARG A 32 8.64 -6.95 -0.98
N ILE A 33 8.25 -7.56 -2.11
CA ILE A 33 7.49 -8.82 -2.11
C ILE A 33 8.28 -9.91 -1.40
N VAL A 34 9.56 -10.06 -1.73
CA VAL A 34 10.44 -11.08 -1.13
C VAL A 34 10.64 -10.82 0.35
N GLN A 35 10.86 -9.57 0.76
CA GLN A 35 11.05 -9.21 2.16
C GLN A 35 9.80 -9.52 2.98
N ALA A 36 8.63 -9.00 2.57
CA ALA A 36 7.38 -9.21 3.29
C ALA A 36 7.00 -10.69 3.38
N TRP A 37 7.23 -11.45 2.31
CA TRP A 37 6.93 -12.88 2.31
C TRP A 37 7.93 -13.71 3.12
N ALA A 38 9.20 -13.31 3.15
CA ALA A 38 10.20 -13.95 4.00
C ALA A 38 9.90 -13.72 5.49
N ASP A 39 9.50 -12.51 5.86
CA ASP A 39 9.12 -12.17 7.24
C ASP A 39 7.88 -12.95 7.68
N TYR A 40 6.86 -13.01 6.81
CA TYR A 40 5.69 -13.85 7.02
C TYR A 40 6.05 -15.34 7.19
N SER A 41 6.88 -15.87 6.29
CA SER A 41 7.33 -17.26 6.35
C SER A 41 8.08 -17.55 7.65
N ALA A 42 8.97 -16.64 8.07
CA ALA A 42 9.74 -16.76 9.30
C ALA A 42 8.85 -16.75 10.55
N SER A 43 7.81 -15.92 10.58
CA SER A 43 6.82 -15.91 11.67
C SER A 43 6.04 -17.23 11.80
N ALA A 44 5.92 -17.97 10.70
CA ALA A 44 5.36 -19.31 10.66
C ALA A 44 6.41 -20.43 10.87
N GLY A 45 7.65 -20.08 11.20
CA GLY A 45 8.75 -21.04 11.42
C GLY A 45 9.35 -21.64 10.14
N ALA A 46 9.01 -21.10 8.97
CA ALA A 46 9.50 -21.57 7.68
C ALA A 46 10.55 -20.61 7.08
N THR A 47 11.52 -21.15 6.34
CA THR A 47 12.44 -20.29 5.55
C THR A 47 11.73 -19.65 4.35
N TRP A 48 10.75 -20.34 3.77
CA TRP A 48 9.91 -19.85 2.69
C TRP A 48 8.64 -20.70 2.63
N LEU A 49 7.49 -20.08 2.84
CA LEU A 49 6.20 -20.72 2.62
C LEU A 49 5.89 -20.74 1.13
N ARG A 50 5.47 -21.89 0.62
CA ARG A 50 5.01 -21.98 -0.77
C ARG A 50 3.65 -21.25 -0.85
N PRO A 51 3.48 -20.29 -1.77
CA PRO A 51 2.20 -19.64 -1.97
C PRO A 51 1.15 -20.69 -2.37
N ASP A 52 0.07 -20.74 -1.60
CA ASP A 52 -1.06 -21.63 -1.77
C ASP A 52 -1.79 -21.40 -3.11
N ALA A 53 -2.58 -22.39 -3.53
CA ALA A 53 -3.07 -22.47 -4.90
C ALA A 53 -4.13 -21.42 -5.27
N LEU A 54 -4.84 -20.87 -4.28
CA LEU A 54 -5.94 -19.94 -4.52
C LEU A 54 -5.43 -18.50 -4.63
N GLU A 55 -5.60 -17.89 -5.81
CA GLU A 55 -5.09 -16.54 -6.11
C GLU A 55 -5.67 -15.47 -5.16
N ASP A 56 -6.93 -15.60 -4.73
CA ASP A 56 -7.55 -14.66 -3.80
C ASP A 56 -6.99 -14.73 -2.39
N SER A 57 -6.74 -15.93 -1.86
CA SER A 57 -6.12 -16.12 -0.54
C SER A 57 -4.68 -15.62 -0.54
N LEU A 58 -3.93 -15.90 -1.60
CA LEU A 58 -2.58 -15.39 -1.79
C LEU A 58 -2.58 -13.85 -1.86
N ARG A 59 -3.51 -13.26 -2.61
CA ARG A 59 -3.64 -11.80 -2.73
C ARG A 59 -3.95 -11.17 -1.37
N GLN A 60 -4.88 -11.71 -0.61
CA GLN A 60 -5.21 -11.19 0.73
C GLN A 60 -4.03 -11.34 1.71
N ALA A 61 -3.34 -12.48 1.68
CA ALA A 61 -2.15 -12.69 2.50
C ALA A 61 -1.05 -11.68 2.13
N LEU A 62 -0.76 -11.50 0.84
CA LEU A 62 0.21 -10.51 0.36
C LEU A 62 -0.19 -9.10 0.77
N LEU A 63 -1.43 -8.68 0.56
CA LEU A 63 -1.90 -7.34 0.96
C LEU A 63 -1.82 -7.11 2.46
N ARG A 64 -2.09 -8.12 3.30
CA ARG A 64 -1.91 -8.02 4.76
C ARG A 64 -0.46 -7.81 5.17
N GLN A 65 0.48 -8.45 4.47
CA GLN A 65 1.91 -8.30 4.74
C GLN A 65 2.50 -7.03 4.09
N LEU A 66 1.87 -6.52 3.02
CA LEU A 66 2.34 -5.38 2.25
C LEU A 66 1.75 -4.04 2.72
N SER A 67 0.62 -4.05 3.42
CA SER A 67 -0.01 -2.86 4.01
C SER A 67 0.45 -2.63 5.46
N PRO A 68 0.90 -1.40 5.87
CA PRO A 68 1.49 -0.34 5.05
C PRO A 68 2.62 0.50 5.75
N LEU A 69 3.59 -0.04 6.52
CA LEU A 69 4.65 0.82 7.15
C LEU A 69 6.11 0.36 7.16
N SER A 70 6.43 -0.92 7.01
CA SER A 70 7.82 -1.39 7.04
C SER A 70 8.19 -1.93 5.65
N ALA A 71 9.22 -1.53 4.92
CA ALA A 71 10.43 -0.79 5.26
C ALA A 71 10.94 -0.06 4.00
N ASP A 72 11.69 1.03 4.24
CA ASP A 72 12.52 1.84 3.32
C ASP A 72 11.91 3.16 2.75
N PRO A 73 12.62 4.31 2.89
CA PRO A 73 12.23 5.63 2.40
C PRO A 73 12.58 5.82 0.92
N GLY A 74 11.81 5.18 0.03
CA GLY A 74 11.79 5.54 -1.40
C GLY A 74 10.78 6.66 -1.70
N PRO A 75 11.06 7.61 -2.63
CA PRO A 75 10.30 8.84 -2.82
C PRO A 75 8.92 8.70 -3.48
N CYS A 76 8.44 7.48 -3.74
CA CYS A 76 7.18 7.25 -4.46
C CYS A 76 6.29 6.26 -3.70
N ARG A 77 5.60 6.73 -2.65
CA ARG A 77 4.56 5.94 -1.96
C ARG A 77 3.19 6.26 -2.57
N ARG A 78 2.80 5.50 -3.59
CA ARG A 78 1.41 5.52 -4.12
C ARG A 78 0.52 4.69 -3.20
N PHE A 79 -0.54 5.32 -2.69
CA PHE A 79 -1.63 4.63 -2.01
C PHE A 79 -2.72 4.31 -3.04
N ILE A 80 -3.26 3.08 -2.99
CA ILE A 80 -4.42 2.67 -3.78
C ILE A 80 -5.52 2.36 -2.77
N GLY A 81 -6.62 3.10 -2.86
CA GLY A 81 -7.80 2.92 -2.03
C GLY A 81 -9.05 2.79 -2.88
N GLN A 82 -10.10 2.20 -2.31
CA GLN A 82 -11.42 2.16 -2.91
C GLN A 82 -12.27 3.27 -2.30
N ILE A 83 -12.94 4.06 -3.14
CA ILE A 83 -13.98 4.97 -2.69
C ILE A 83 -15.19 4.12 -2.30
N VAL A 84 -15.63 4.25 -1.05
CA VAL A 84 -16.81 3.55 -0.52
C VAL A 84 -17.98 4.52 -0.43
N ASP A 85 -19.20 4.01 -0.61
CA ASP A 85 -20.42 4.78 -0.35
C ASP A 85 -20.47 5.20 1.13
N ALA A 86 -20.75 6.47 1.41
CA ALA A 86 -20.91 6.95 2.79
C ALA A 86 -22.15 6.37 3.48
N ARG A 87 -23.10 5.83 2.70
CA ARG A 87 -24.36 5.21 3.17
C ARG A 87 -25.25 6.15 3.99
N ASP A 88 -25.10 7.45 3.82
CA ASP A 88 -25.94 8.47 4.46
C ASP A 88 -27.11 8.90 3.56
N GLY A 89 -27.20 8.35 2.34
CA GLY A 89 -28.23 8.68 1.35
C GLY A 89 -27.94 9.97 0.56
N SER A 90 -26.79 10.61 0.75
CA SER A 90 -26.38 11.81 0.02
C SER A 90 -25.74 11.49 -1.34
N GLY A 91 -25.28 10.25 -1.53
CA GLY A 91 -24.63 9.79 -2.76
C GLY A 91 -23.14 10.16 -2.84
N ASP A 92 -22.53 10.55 -1.73
CA ASP A 92 -21.12 10.84 -1.62
C ASP A 92 -20.27 9.58 -1.42
N GLY A 93 -18.98 9.75 -1.72
CA GLY A 93 -17.98 8.69 -1.61
C GLY A 93 -16.91 9.06 -0.59
N ILE A 94 -16.61 8.15 0.31
CA ILE A 94 -15.53 8.26 1.29
C ILE A 94 -14.31 7.50 0.77
N LEU A 95 -13.14 8.14 0.76
CA LEU A 95 -11.86 7.49 0.55
C LEU A 95 -11.16 7.28 1.90
N PRO A 96 -11.22 6.09 2.51
CA PRO A 96 -10.54 5.84 3.78
C PRO A 96 -9.04 5.83 3.58
N LEU A 97 -8.34 6.75 4.26
CA LEU A 97 -6.88 6.79 4.31
C LEU A 97 -6.38 5.97 5.51
N PRO A 98 -5.36 5.11 5.35
CA PRO A 98 -4.74 4.42 6.47
C PRO A 98 -4.14 5.43 7.46
N VAL A 99 -4.33 5.19 8.76
CA VAL A 99 -3.78 6.04 9.83
C VAL A 99 -2.27 6.28 9.68
N ASP A 100 -1.57 5.25 9.24
CA ASP A 100 -0.14 5.28 8.98
C ASP A 100 0.26 6.25 7.85
N LEU A 101 -0.57 6.33 6.81
CA LEU A 101 -0.36 7.24 5.68
C LEU A 101 -0.58 8.70 6.12
N VAL A 102 -1.62 8.93 6.93
CA VAL A 102 -1.95 10.23 7.53
C VAL A 102 -0.81 10.68 8.45
N ALA A 103 -0.36 9.82 9.35
CA ALA A 103 0.75 10.09 10.25
C ALA A 103 2.06 10.36 9.50
N TYR A 104 2.36 9.58 8.46
CA TYR A 104 3.54 9.80 7.62
C TYR A 104 3.49 11.12 6.86
N ALA A 105 2.31 11.49 6.33
CA ALA A 105 2.11 12.77 5.67
C ALA A 105 2.12 13.96 6.66
N GLY A 106 2.13 13.68 7.96
CA GLY A 106 2.04 14.68 9.02
C GLY A 106 0.73 15.46 8.94
N TRP A 107 -0.34 14.82 8.47
CA TRP A 107 -1.67 15.40 8.40
C TRP A 107 -2.40 15.20 9.72
N GLU A 108 -3.13 16.23 10.15
CA GLU A 108 -3.95 16.20 11.34
C GLU A 108 -5.40 16.56 11.02
N GLU A 109 -6.32 16.25 11.93
CA GLU A 109 -7.70 16.70 11.78
C GLU A 109 -7.76 18.23 11.70
N GLY A 110 -8.47 18.75 10.68
CA GLY A 110 -8.53 20.18 10.40
C GLY A 110 -7.50 20.68 9.38
N ASP A 111 -6.52 19.86 8.97
CA ASP A 111 -5.68 20.19 7.83
C ASP A 111 -6.50 20.30 6.54
N VAL A 112 -6.20 21.33 5.75
CA VAL A 112 -6.85 21.54 4.46
C VAL A 112 -6.01 20.91 3.36
N LEU A 113 -6.61 19.97 2.63
CA LEU A 113 -5.96 19.28 1.52
C LEU A 113 -6.52 19.78 0.19
N ARG A 114 -5.62 20.04 -0.76
CA ARG A 114 -5.96 20.20 -2.18
C ARG A 114 -5.99 18.83 -2.82
N ILE A 115 -7.10 18.52 -3.49
CA ILE A 115 -7.27 17.28 -4.24
C ILE A 115 -7.23 17.62 -5.73
N SER A 116 -6.35 16.96 -6.48
CA SER A 116 -6.20 17.11 -7.92
C SER A 116 -6.35 15.77 -8.62
N VAL A 117 -7.14 15.72 -9.70
CA VAL A 117 -7.20 14.54 -10.58
C VAL A 117 -6.04 14.61 -11.56
N MET A 118 -5.15 13.62 -11.50
CA MET A 118 -3.96 13.56 -12.37
C MET A 118 -4.27 12.80 -13.67
N ALA A 119 -5.03 11.71 -13.54
CA ALA A 119 -5.46 10.82 -14.61
C ALA A 119 -6.68 10.02 -14.14
N PRO A 120 -7.40 9.31 -15.03
CA PRO A 120 -8.47 8.39 -14.61
C PRO A 120 -7.96 7.41 -13.54
N GLY A 121 -8.60 7.41 -12.37
CA GLY A 121 -8.22 6.56 -11.23
C GLY A 121 -6.98 7.02 -10.45
N GLN A 122 -6.44 8.22 -10.72
CA GLN A 122 -5.28 8.76 -10.01
C GLN A 122 -5.57 10.14 -9.42
N LEU A 123 -5.46 10.23 -8.10
CA LEU A 123 -5.58 11.48 -7.33
C LEU A 123 -4.23 11.88 -6.74
N SER A 124 -3.99 13.19 -6.69
CA SER A 124 -2.93 13.80 -5.89
C SER A 124 -3.56 14.57 -4.74
N LEU A 125 -3.05 14.37 -3.53
CA LEU A 125 -3.47 15.06 -2.32
C LEU A 125 -2.28 15.85 -1.78
N GLU A 126 -2.44 17.15 -1.61
CA GLU A 126 -1.40 18.07 -1.14
C GLU A 126 -1.92 18.90 0.02
N ARG A 127 -1.17 19.00 1.13
CA ARG A 127 -1.54 19.91 2.21
C ARG A 127 -1.37 21.36 1.76
N VAL A 128 -2.41 22.15 1.97
CA VAL A 128 -2.36 23.59 1.73
C VAL A 128 -2.02 24.27 3.05
N SER A 129 -0.86 24.92 3.10
CA SER A 129 -0.57 25.86 4.18
C SER A 129 -1.45 27.09 3.98
N ILE A 130 -2.54 27.18 4.73
CA ILE A 130 -3.26 28.46 4.84
C ILE A 130 -2.37 29.34 5.71
N ALA A 131 -1.71 30.32 5.11
CA ALA A 131 -1.09 31.39 5.87
C ALA A 131 -2.19 32.01 6.73
N ARG A 132 -2.14 31.80 8.05
CA ARG A 132 -2.98 32.53 8.99
C ARG A 132 -2.62 34.00 8.75
N GLY A 133 -3.54 34.73 8.12
CA GLY A 133 -3.41 36.17 8.01
C GLY A 133 -3.27 36.73 9.41
N ASP A 134 -2.14 37.40 9.65
CA ASP A 134 -1.94 38.24 10.81
C ASP A 134 -3.06 39.29 10.82
N HIS A 135 -4.04 39.09 11.69
CA HIS A 135 -4.90 40.19 12.11
C HIS A 135 -4.19 40.87 13.28
N ARG A 136 -3.38 41.89 12.94
CA ARG A 136 -3.11 43.03 13.82
C ARG A 136 -2.74 44.27 13.02
#